data_AF-A0A8T9BQD8-F1
#
_entry.id   AF-A0A8T9BQD8-F1
#
_cell.length_a   1.000
_cell.length_b   1.000
_cell.length_c   1.000
_cell.angle_alpha   90.00
_cell.angle_beta   90.00
_cell.angle_gamma   90.00
#
_symmetry.space_group_name_H-M   'P 1'
#
loop_
_entity.id
_entity.type
_entity.pdbx_description
1 polymer ?
#
loop_
_entity_poly.entity_id
_entity_poly.type
_entity_poly.pdbx_seq_one_letter_code
_entity_poly.pdbx_strand_id
1 'polypeptide(L)'
;MPEESLFKGKNFVFDARGSTALGKGGDSEPVAKCHVCAASSDRLSKCRSKGCHLVLVVCAACELSADPRCCQSCLDMDILVHADGDLETSSGPRAICECEKERETELWGGEYVKLPKPQKGKKKATRDINIQVKVID
;
A
#
# COMPACT_ATOMS: atom_id res chain seq x y z
N MET A 1 -24.97 -21.39 7.85
CA MET A 1 -23.56 -20.99 7.90
C MET A 1 -22.83 -22.09 8.66
N PRO A 2 -21.75 -22.68 8.12
CA PRO A 2 -21.06 -23.78 8.79
C PRO A 2 -20.68 -23.33 10.21
N GLU A 3 -20.95 -24.19 11.20
CA GLU A 3 -20.82 -23.82 12.62
C GLU A 3 -19.38 -23.57 13.06
N GLU A 4 -18.38 -23.97 12.25
CA GLU A 4 -16.97 -23.71 12.51
C GLU A 4 -16.27 -23.20 11.24
N SER A 5 -15.76 -21.97 11.31
CA SER A 5 -14.90 -21.38 10.28
C SER A 5 -13.43 -21.73 10.56
N LEU A 6 -12.69 -22.16 9.54
CA LEU A 6 -11.23 -22.38 9.64
C LEU A 6 -10.41 -21.08 9.48
N PHE A 7 -11.08 -19.95 9.26
CA PHE A 7 -10.41 -18.67 9.08
C PHE A 7 -9.78 -18.18 10.39
N LYS A 8 -8.53 -17.71 10.32
CA LYS A 8 -7.79 -17.16 11.46
C LYS A 8 -7.46 -15.69 11.22
N GLY A 9 -7.65 -14.85 12.23
CA GLY A 9 -7.35 -13.42 12.19
C GLY A 9 -8.46 -12.58 11.54
N LYS A 10 -8.07 -11.47 10.93
CA LYS A 10 -8.97 -10.54 10.21
C LYS A 10 -8.68 -10.56 8.72
N ASN A 11 -9.74 -10.39 7.93
CA ASN A 11 -9.62 -10.27 6.48
C ASN A 11 -9.32 -8.82 6.09
N PHE A 12 -8.24 -8.59 5.35
CA PHE A 12 -7.94 -7.27 4.78
C PHE A 12 -9.01 -6.88 3.75
N VAL A 13 -9.48 -5.63 3.83
CA VAL A 13 -10.44 -5.08 2.87
C VAL A 13 -9.91 -3.78 2.28
N PHE A 14 -10.15 -3.59 0.98
CA PHE A 14 -9.68 -2.44 0.21
C PHE A 14 -10.60 -1.22 0.37
N ASP A 15 -10.90 -0.85 1.61
CA ASP A 15 -11.64 0.37 1.95
C ASP A 15 -11.15 0.96 3.28
N ALA A 16 -11.80 2.03 3.75
CA ALA A 16 -11.40 2.77 4.95
C ALA A 16 -11.39 1.93 6.25
N ARG A 17 -12.04 0.75 6.25
CA ARG A 17 -12.01 -0.17 7.40
C ARG A 17 -10.64 -0.85 7.54
N GLY A 18 -9.94 -1.07 6.43
CA GLY A 18 -8.68 -1.80 6.35
C GLY A 18 -8.78 -3.29 6.65
N SER A 19 -9.56 -3.72 7.64
CA SER A 19 -9.79 -5.14 7.93
C SER A 19 -11.17 -5.40 8.52
N THR A 20 -11.62 -6.65 8.43
CA THR A 20 -12.89 -7.14 8.98
C THR A 20 -12.68 -8.45 9.72
N ALA A 21 -13.21 -8.56 10.93
CA ALA A 21 -13.26 -9.83 11.65
C ALA A 21 -14.32 -10.73 11.02
N LEU A 22 -14.00 -12.02 10.88
CA LEU A 22 -14.92 -13.03 10.36
C LEU A 22 -15.35 -13.95 11.51
N GLY A 23 -16.64 -14.01 11.83
CA GLY A 23 -17.18 -14.91 12.87
C GLY A 23 -18.25 -14.28 13.77
N LYS A 24 -18.95 -15.11 14.57
CA LYS A 24 -19.88 -14.66 15.60
C LYS A 24 -19.09 -14.20 16.82
N GLY A 25 -18.96 -12.90 17.01
CA GLY A 25 -18.34 -12.30 18.21
C GLY A 25 -17.31 -11.22 17.94
N GLY A 26 -16.83 -11.05 16.69
CA GLY A 26 -15.87 -10.00 16.35
C GLY A 26 -14.45 -10.19 16.91
N ASP A 27 -14.27 -11.09 17.87
CA ASP A 27 -12.99 -11.45 18.47
C ASP A 27 -12.25 -12.46 17.58
N SER A 28 -11.22 -11.99 16.89
CA SER A 28 -10.26 -12.82 16.17
C SER A 28 -8.89 -12.66 16.80
N GLU A 29 -8.22 -13.77 17.11
CA GLU A 29 -6.83 -13.69 17.56
C GLU A 29 -5.92 -13.15 16.45
N PRO A 30 -5.04 -12.18 16.75
CA PRO A 30 -4.09 -11.68 15.78
C PRO A 30 -3.15 -12.78 15.28
N VAL A 31 -3.01 -12.88 13.95
CA VAL A 31 -2.10 -13.84 13.29
C VAL A 31 -0.75 -13.24 12.92
N ALA A 32 -0.51 -11.96 13.28
CA ALA A 32 0.70 -11.23 12.95
C ALA A 32 1.28 -10.53 14.19
N LYS A 33 2.47 -9.96 14.02
CA LYS A 33 3.21 -9.23 15.04
C LYS A 33 3.45 -7.81 14.58
N CYS A 34 3.44 -6.88 15.53
CA CYS A 34 3.77 -5.49 15.28
C CYS A 34 5.22 -5.37 14.76
N HIS A 35 5.41 -4.63 13.67
CA HIS A 35 6.70 -4.39 13.05
C HIS A 35 7.71 -3.69 13.97
N VAL A 36 7.22 -2.90 14.93
CA VAL A 36 8.07 -2.08 15.82
C VAL A 36 8.43 -2.83 17.10
N CYS A 37 7.45 -3.40 17.81
CA CYS A 37 7.66 -4.00 19.13
C CYS A 37 7.47 -5.53 19.17
N ALA A 38 7.14 -6.17 18.05
CA ALA A 38 6.85 -7.60 17.92
C ALA A 38 5.66 -8.14 18.73
N ALA A 39 4.89 -7.29 19.43
CA ALA A 39 3.66 -7.70 20.12
C ALA A 39 2.60 -8.22 19.12
N SER A 40 1.74 -9.15 19.53
CA SER A 40 0.66 -9.65 18.68
C SER A 40 -0.29 -8.53 18.25
N SER A 41 -0.52 -8.40 16.95
CA SER A 41 -1.37 -7.35 16.37
C SER A 41 -1.77 -7.72 14.95
N ASP A 42 -2.98 -7.36 14.55
CA ASP A 42 -3.50 -7.48 13.19
C ASP A 42 -3.87 -6.11 12.59
N ARG A 43 -3.64 -5.04 13.36
CA ARG A 43 -3.84 -3.66 12.93
C ARG A 43 -2.81 -3.31 11.87
N LEU A 44 -3.30 -2.80 10.76
CA LEU A 44 -2.50 -2.35 9.64
C LEU A 44 -2.40 -0.83 9.67
N SER A 45 -1.20 -0.33 9.43
CA SER A 45 -0.90 1.08 9.21
C SER A 45 0.03 1.22 8.00
N LYS A 46 0.43 2.43 7.65
CA LYS A 46 1.36 2.69 6.55
C LYS A 46 2.72 3.07 7.11
N CYS A 47 3.77 2.77 6.36
CA CYS A 47 5.07 3.39 6.59
C CYS A 47 4.90 4.92 6.61
N ARG A 48 5.52 5.61 7.57
CA ARG A 48 5.42 7.07 7.69
C ARG A 48 6.05 7.81 6.51
N SER A 49 7.12 7.27 5.95
CA SER A 49 7.86 7.93 4.86
C SER A 49 6.91 8.25 3.71
N LYS A 50 6.84 9.51 3.30
CA LYS A 50 5.96 9.95 2.19
C LYS A 50 6.29 9.22 0.89
N GLY A 51 7.57 8.87 0.71
CA GLY A 51 8.10 8.11 -0.42
C GLY A 51 7.97 6.59 -0.28
N CYS A 52 7.31 6.07 0.74
CA CYS A 52 7.08 4.63 0.89
C CYS A 52 5.59 4.34 1.03
N HIS A 53 5.13 3.31 0.32
CA HIS A 53 3.70 2.93 0.34
C HIS A 53 3.46 1.55 0.95
N LEU A 54 4.45 0.99 1.65
CA LEU A 54 4.31 -0.28 2.33
C LEU A 54 3.29 -0.18 3.49
N VAL A 55 2.42 -1.19 3.54
CA VAL A 55 1.50 -1.42 4.65
C VAL A 55 2.21 -2.30 5.68
N LEU A 56 2.18 -1.88 6.94
CA LEU A 56 2.86 -2.50 8.06
C LEU A 56 1.83 -2.97 9.09
N VAL A 57 2.14 -4.03 9.82
CA VAL A 57 1.39 -4.38 11.03
C VAL A 57 1.90 -3.51 12.17
N VAL A 58 1.09 -2.61 12.70
CA VAL A 58 1.49 -1.67 13.76
C VAL A 58 0.40 -1.66 14.83
N CYS A 59 0.77 -1.98 16.08
CA CYS A 59 -0.18 -1.91 17.18
C CYS A 59 -0.53 -0.45 17.50
N ALA A 60 -1.67 -0.23 18.16
CA ALA A 60 -2.15 1.12 18.47
C ALA A 60 -1.14 1.96 19.27
N ALA A 61 -0.38 1.33 20.17
CA ALA A 61 0.65 2.01 20.96
C ALA A 61 1.78 2.56 20.06
N CYS A 62 2.34 1.73 19.19
CA CYS A 62 3.44 2.14 18.31
C CYS A 62 3.00 3.12 17.23
N GLU A 63 1.74 3.07 16.78
CA GLU A 63 1.21 4.06 15.84
C GLU A 63 1.16 5.47 16.45
N LEU A 64 0.90 5.57 17.75
CA LEU A 64 0.89 6.84 18.47
C LEU A 64 2.29 7.31 18.89
N SER A 65 3.22 6.39 19.17
CA SER A 65 4.46 6.71 19.88
C SER A 65 5.76 6.56 19.07
N ALA A 66 5.76 5.88 17.90
CA ALA A 66 7.00 5.28 17.40
C ALA A 66 7.35 5.55 15.92
N ASP A 67 6.86 6.62 15.30
CA ASP A 67 7.11 6.99 13.88
C ASP A 67 7.34 5.77 12.96
N PRO A 68 6.33 4.89 12.75
CA PRO A 68 6.56 3.56 12.22
C PRO A 68 7.12 3.60 10.78
N ARG A 69 8.29 2.98 10.60
CA ARG A 69 9.02 2.88 9.32
C ARG A 69 9.26 1.42 8.98
N CYS A 70 9.30 1.08 7.69
CA CYS A 70 9.63 -0.29 7.27
C CYS A 70 11.11 -0.62 7.50
N CYS A 71 12.01 0.34 7.30
CA CYS A 71 13.46 0.21 7.48
C CYS A 71 14.14 1.57 7.67
N GLN A 72 15.43 1.55 7.98
CA GLN A 72 16.27 2.74 8.15
C GLN A 72 16.36 3.59 6.87
N SER A 73 16.42 2.95 5.70
CA SER A 73 16.43 3.65 4.41
C SER A 73 15.23 4.60 4.23
N CYS A 74 14.08 4.30 4.84
CA CYS A 74 12.94 5.22 4.84
C CYS A 74 13.17 6.49 5.67
N LEU A 75 13.93 6.42 6.77
CA LEU A 75 14.30 7.62 7.53
C LEU A 75 15.25 8.49 6.71
N ASP A 76 16.28 7.86 6.14
CA ASP A 76 17.31 8.56 5.36
C ASP A 76 16.69 9.28 4.16
N MET A 77 15.77 8.63 3.44
CA MET A 77 15.05 9.25 2.32
C MET A 77 14.25 10.48 2.74
N ASP A 78 13.58 10.47 3.89
CA ASP A 78 12.83 11.64 4.34
C ASP A 78 13.78 12.80 4.70
N ILE A 79 14.92 12.51 5.32
CA ILE A 79 15.94 13.53 5.62
C ILE A 79 16.47 14.17 4.34
N LEU A 80 16.77 13.37 3.31
CA LEU A 80 17.30 13.85 2.04
C LEU A 80 16.27 14.68 1.26
N VAL A 81 15.00 14.28 1.27
CA VAL A 81 13.90 15.02 0.58
C VAL A 81 13.65 16.40 1.21
N HIS A 82 14.02 16.63 2.48
CA HIS A 82 13.88 17.94 3.12
C HIS A 82 14.99 18.94 2.78
N ALA A 83 16.13 18.47 2.24
CA ALA A 83 17.24 19.34 1.84
C ALA A 83 17.03 19.92 0.42
N ASP A 84 16.39 19.16 -0.47
CA ASP A 84 16.11 19.52 -1.85
C ASP A 84 14.60 19.73 -2.03
N GLY A 85 14.13 20.97 -1.86
CA GLY A 85 12.70 21.31 -1.85
C GLY A 85 11.86 20.64 -2.96
N ASP A 86 10.71 20.11 -2.56
CA ASP A 86 9.59 19.58 -3.36
C ASP A 86 9.94 19.12 -4.79
N LEU A 87 10.56 17.94 -4.89
CA LEU A 87 10.87 17.27 -6.17
C LEU A 87 9.60 16.67 -6.81
N GLU A 88 8.64 17.51 -7.20
CA GLU A 88 7.47 17.08 -7.99
C GLU A 88 7.73 17.03 -9.50
N THR A 89 8.96 17.30 -9.98
CA THR A 89 9.23 17.45 -11.43
C THR A 89 10.51 16.79 -11.97
N SER A 90 11.00 15.69 -11.40
CA SER A 90 12.02 14.87 -12.10
C SER A 90 11.38 13.74 -12.89
N SER A 91 11.70 13.62 -14.18
CA SER A 91 11.15 12.63 -15.11
C SER A 91 11.68 11.19 -14.87
N GLY A 92 12.15 10.90 -13.66
CA GLY A 92 12.80 9.65 -13.26
C GLY A 92 11.85 8.66 -12.59
N PRO A 93 12.31 7.43 -12.34
CA PRO A 93 11.66 6.51 -11.41
C PRO A 93 11.61 7.14 -10.01
N ARG A 94 10.51 6.93 -9.27
CA ARG A 94 10.44 7.30 -7.86
C ARG A 94 11.57 6.61 -7.07
N ALA A 95 12.12 7.29 -6.08
CA ALA A 95 12.97 6.65 -5.09
C ALA A 95 12.12 5.69 -4.23
N ILE A 96 12.65 4.51 -3.95
CA ILE A 96 12.03 3.49 -3.10
C ILE A 96 13.04 3.01 -2.05
N CYS A 97 12.54 2.66 -0.86
CA CYS A 97 13.37 2.15 0.23
C CYS A 97 13.90 0.75 -0.06
N GLU A 98 14.88 0.31 0.72
CA GLU A 98 15.43 -1.05 0.65
C GLU A 98 14.35 -2.14 0.77
N CYS A 99 13.45 -2.06 1.75
CA CYS A 99 12.36 -3.05 1.88
C CYS A 99 11.41 -3.10 0.67
N GLU A 100 11.18 -1.97 0.01
CA GLU A 100 10.32 -1.93 -1.18
C GLU A 100 11.05 -2.52 -2.38
N LYS A 101 12.36 -2.25 -2.53
CA LYS A 101 13.22 -2.91 -3.54
C LYS A 101 13.26 -4.42 -3.35
N GLU A 102 13.42 -4.89 -2.11
CA GLU A 102 13.43 -6.32 -1.78
C GLU A 102 12.09 -6.96 -2.14
N ARG A 103 10.97 -6.35 -1.72
CA ARG A 103 9.63 -6.82 -2.08
C ARG A 103 9.41 -6.86 -3.59
N GLU A 104 9.84 -5.83 -4.33
CA GLU A 104 9.73 -5.82 -5.79
C GLU A 104 10.56 -6.93 -6.44
N THR A 105 11.78 -7.14 -5.93
CA THR A 105 12.69 -8.19 -6.41
C THR A 105 12.10 -9.58 -6.19
N GLU A 106 11.51 -9.81 -5.01
CA GLU A 106 10.89 -11.09 -4.65
C GLU A 106 9.62 -11.37 -5.48
N LEU A 107 8.77 -10.36 -5.67
CA LEU A 107 7.49 -10.54 -6.36
C LEU A 107 7.61 -10.60 -7.88
N TRP A 108 8.55 -9.83 -8.46
CA TRP A 108 8.63 -9.63 -9.90
C TRP A 108 9.91 -10.17 -10.54
N GLY A 109 10.87 -10.66 -9.75
CA GLY A 109 12.22 -11.02 -10.22
C GLY A 109 13.06 -9.77 -10.48
N GLY A 110 14.33 -9.80 -10.07
CA GLY A 110 15.22 -8.63 -9.91
C GLY A 110 15.51 -7.71 -11.12
N GLU A 111 14.82 -7.86 -12.25
CA GLU A 111 14.82 -6.89 -13.33
C GLU A 111 13.39 -6.65 -13.85
N TYR A 112 12.73 -5.63 -13.30
CA TYR A 112 11.60 -5.03 -13.99
C TYR A 112 12.12 -4.34 -15.26
N VAL A 113 12.08 -5.04 -16.39
CA VAL A 113 12.35 -4.43 -17.71
C VAL A 113 11.18 -3.52 -18.06
N LYS A 114 11.35 -2.20 -17.88
CA LYS A 114 10.40 -1.21 -18.39
C LYS A 114 10.26 -1.41 -19.89
N LEU A 115 9.13 -1.97 -20.32
CA LEU A 115 8.76 -1.95 -21.73
C LEU A 115 8.75 -0.48 -22.20
N PRO A 116 9.37 -0.17 -23.36
CA PRO A 116 9.36 1.18 -23.88
C PRO A 116 7.92 1.65 -24.02
N LYS A 117 7.61 2.83 -23.44
CA LYS A 117 6.29 3.45 -23.62
C LYS A 117 6.04 3.55 -25.12
N PRO A 118 4.91 3.05 -25.66
CA PRO A 118 4.58 3.27 -27.06
C PRO A 118 4.59 4.78 -27.29
N GLN A 119 5.36 5.22 -28.30
CA GLN A 119 5.45 6.63 -28.66
C GLN A 119 4.02 7.16 -28.78
N LYS A 120 3.70 8.21 -28.00
CA LYS A 120 2.41 8.90 -28.10
C LYS A 120 2.32 9.47 -29.51
N GLY A 121 1.74 8.71 -30.45
CA GLY A 121 1.20 9.28 -31.66
C GLY A 121 0.26 10.40 -31.26
N LYS A 122 0.43 11.59 -31.85
CA LYS A 122 -0.43 12.75 -31.63
C LYS A 122 -1.89 12.31 -31.82
N LYS A 123 -2.62 12.06 -30.74
CA LYS A 123 -4.06 11.78 -30.82
C LYS A 123 -4.73 13.09 -31.19
N LYS A 124 -5.12 13.23 -32.46
CA LYS A 124 -6.07 14.26 -32.88
C LYS A 124 -7.36 14.06 -32.08
N ALA A 125 -7.75 15.09 -31.35
CA ALA A 125 -9.01 15.13 -30.61
C ALA A 125 -10.18 15.20 -31.59
N THR A 126 -11.13 14.26 -31.48
CA THR A 126 -12.53 14.29 -31.96
C THR A 126 -13.11 12.88 -31.71
N ARG A 127 -14.34 12.63 -31.26
CA ARG A 127 -15.58 13.42 -31.17
C ARG A 127 -16.53 12.75 -30.15
N ASP A 128 -17.53 13.51 -29.71
CA ASP A 128 -18.54 13.21 -28.70
C ASP A 128 -19.20 11.82 -28.79
N ILE A 129 -19.30 11.14 -27.65
CA ILE A 129 -20.06 9.91 -27.49
C ILE A 129 -21.51 10.29 -27.16
N ASN A 130 -22.42 10.13 -28.11
CA ASN A 130 -23.86 10.35 -27.90
C ASN A 130 -24.54 9.03 -27.53
N ILE A 131 -24.78 8.79 -26.24
CA ILE A 131 -25.53 7.61 -25.75
C ILE A 131 -27.01 7.94 -25.76
N GLN A 132 -27.75 7.31 -26.67
CA GLN A 132 -29.22 7.33 -26.68
C GLN A 132 -29.73 6.21 -25.78
N VAL A 133 -30.21 6.56 -24.58
CA VAL A 133 -30.90 5.61 -23.70
C VAL A 133 -32.36 5.52 -24.17
N LYS A 134 -32.75 4.36 -24.70
CA LYS A 134 -34.18 4.07 -24.92
C LYS A 134 -34.76 3.49 -23.63
N VAL A 135 -35.69 4.23 -23.04
CA VAL A 135 -36.58 3.69 -22.00
C VAL A 135 -37.63 2.83 -22.71
N ILE A 136 -37.83 1.62 -22.22
CA ILE A 136 -38.90 0.71 -22.66
C ILE A 136 -39.94 0.77 -21.54
N ASP A 137 -41.17 1.16 -21.87
CA ASP A 137 -42.34 1.13 -20.97
C ASP A 137 -42.73 -0.31 -20.57
#